data_AF-A0A3N5WNY9-F1
#
_entry.id   AF-A0A3N5WNY9-F1
#
_cell.length_a   1.000
_cell.length_b   1.000
_cell.length_c   1.000
_cell.angle_alpha   90.00
_cell.angle_beta   90.00
_cell.angle_gamma   90.00
#
_symmetry.space_group_name_H-M   'P 1'
#
loop_
_entity.id
_entity.type
_entity.pdbx_description
1 polymer ?
#
loop_
_entity_poly.entity_id
_entity_poly.type
_entity_poly.pdbx_seq_one_letter_code
_entity_poly.pdbx_strand_id
1 'polypeptide(L)' 'MFKKTIIAGLVAGAFVPAFASAADSPHSLTGNMGLYSQYIFRGLAQTDGSAALQGG' A
#
# COMPACT_ATOMS: atom_id res chain seq x y z
N MET A 1 27.65 -4.51 -23.05
CA MET A 1 26.18 -4.72 -22.89
C MET A 1 25.83 -5.57 -21.67
N PHE A 2 26.54 -6.67 -21.39
CA PHE A 2 26.23 -7.61 -20.28
C PHE A 2 26.17 -7.01 -18.86
N LYS A 3 27.01 -6.01 -18.53
CA LYS A 3 26.97 -5.35 -17.21
C LYS A 3 25.68 -4.55 -16.97
N LYS A 4 25.15 -3.90 -18.02
CA LYS A 4 23.92 -3.10 -17.91
C LYS A 4 22.69 -3.98 -17.69
N THR A 5 22.65 -5.15 -18.32
CA THR A 5 21.57 -6.14 -18.14
C THR A 5 21.58 -6.76 -16.74
N ILE A 6 22.75 -7.03 -16.15
CA ILE A 6 22.85 -7.52 -14.77
C ILE A 6 22.33 -6.49 -13.77
N ILE A 7 22.73 -5.22 -13.91
CA ILE A 7 22.27 -4.14 -13.03
C ILE A 7 20.75 -3.94 -13.17
N ALA A 8 20.22 -3.95 -14.39
CA ALA A 8 18.79 -3.84 -14.62
C ALA A 8 17.99 -5.00 -13.98
N GLY A 9 18.50 -6.23 -14.07
CA GLY A 9 17.87 -7.39 -13.43
C GLY A 9 17.87 -7.31 -11.91
N LEU A 10 18.96 -6.82 -11.31
CA LEU A 10 19.07 -6.70 -9.85
C LEU A 10 18.17 -5.59 -9.30
N VAL A 11 18.05 -4.46 -10.01
CA VAL A 11 17.11 -3.40 -9.66
C VAL A 11 15.67 -3.88 -9.81
N ALA A 12 15.33 -4.58 -10.90
CA ALA A 12 13.98 -5.12 -11.09
C ALA A 12 13.59 -6.14 -10.01
N GLY A 13 14.52 -7.01 -9.61
CA GLY A 13 14.33 -7.98 -8.54
C GLY A 13 14.10 -7.36 -7.16
N ALA A 14 14.71 -6.19 -6.88
CA ALA A 14 14.58 -5.50 -5.61
C ALA A 14 13.19 -4.88 -5.36
N PHE A 15 12.38 -4.71 -6.40
CA PHE A 15 11.02 -4.18 -6.31
C PHE A 15 9.94 -5.23 -6.51
N VAL A 16 10.29 -6.52 -6.56
CA VAL A 16 9.30 -7.59 -6.59
C VAL A 16 8.64 -7.68 -5.21
N PRO A 17 7.31 -7.52 -5.11
CA PRO A 17 6.62 -7.71 -3.84
C PRO A 17 6.85 -9.13 -3.33
N ALA A 18 7.39 -9.25 -2.12
CA ALA A 18 7.49 -10.54 -1.45
C ALA A 18 6.07 -10.96 -1.00
N PHE A 19 5.53 -11.99 -1.64
CA PHE A 19 4.27 -12.59 -1.20
C PHE A 19 4.56 -13.58 -0.08
N ALA A 20 4.19 -13.22 1.15
CA ALA A 20 4.21 -14.14 2.28
C ALA A 20 2.90 -14.94 2.31
N SER A 21 3.00 -16.26 2.37
CA SER A 21 1.85 -17.13 2.65
C SER A 21 1.65 -17.21 4.16
N ALA A 22 0.52 -16.68 4.65
CA ALA A 22 0.12 -16.82 6.04
C ALA A 22 -0.50 -18.21 6.28
N ALA A 23 -0.22 -18.81 7.44
CA ALA A 23 -0.93 -20.01 7.87
C ALA A 23 -2.40 -19.67 8.15
N ASP A 24 -3.32 -20.60 7.84
CA ASP A 24 -4.74 -20.40 8.12
C ASP A 24 -4.97 -20.19 9.62
N SER A 25 -5.53 -19.03 9.95
CA SER A 25 -5.97 -18.69 11.31
C SER A 25 -7.43 -19.10 11.48
N PRO A 26 -7.86 -19.56 12.67
CA PRO A 26 -9.28 -19.80 12.96
C PRO A 26 -10.12 -18.51 12.98
N HIS A 27 -9.48 -17.34 12.86
CA HIS A 27 -10.14 -16.04 12.83
C HIS A 27 -10.04 -15.40 11.45
N SER A 28 -11.18 -14.89 10.97
CA SER A 28 -11.25 -14.10 9.74
C SER A 28 -11.44 -12.63 10.09
N LEU A 29 -10.53 -11.78 9.59
CA LEU A 29 -10.61 -10.33 9.71
C LEU A 29 -11.02 -9.76 8.36
N THR A 30 -12.12 -9.02 8.34
CA THR A 30 -12.58 -8.28 7.16
C THR A 30 -12.51 -6.80 7.48
N GLY A 31 -12.06 -6.00 6.52
CA GLY A 31 -12.05 -4.55 6.65
C GLY A 31 -11.93 -3.88 5.29
N ASN A 32 -12.36 -2.64 5.23
CA ASN A 32 -12.34 -1.83 4.03
C ASN A 32 -11.25 -0.76 4.20
N MET A 33 -10.49 -0.47 3.14
CA MET A 33 -9.55 0.66 3.11
C MET A 33 -9.75 1.48 1.85
N GLY A 34 -9.78 2.81 2.00
CA GLY A 34 -9.91 3.77 0.91
C GLY A 34 -8.90 4.90 1.02
N LEU A 35 -8.41 5.32 -0.15
CA LEU A 35 -7.63 6.54 -0.33
C LEU A 35 -8.57 7.65 -0.78
N TYR A 36 -8.50 8.79 -0.10
CA TYR A 36 -9.35 9.95 -0.35
C TYR A 36 -8.49 11.19 -0.50
N SER A 37 -8.91 12.14 -1.33
CA SER A 37 -8.22 13.42 -1.42
C SER A 37 -8.34 14.17 -0.10
N GLN A 38 -9.55 14.27 0.46
CA GLN A 38 -9.82 14.92 1.75
C GLN A 38 -10.82 14.12 2.58
N TYR A 39 -10.64 14.11 3.90
CA TYR A 39 -11.68 13.67 4.83
C TYR A 39 -12.36 14.89 5.47
N ILE A 40 -13.64 15.09 5.17
CA ILE A 40 -14.45 16.20 5.69
C ILE A 40 -15.35 15.67 6.80
N PHE A 41 -15.15 16.17 8.02
CA PHE A 41 -16.00 15.86 9.16
C PHE A 41 -16.62 17.14 9.72
N ARG A 42 -17.95 17.22 9.71
CA ARG A 42 -18.71 18.39 10.19
C ARG A 42 -18.26 19.73 9.54
N GLY A 43 -17.87 19.68 8.27
CA GLY A 43 -17.43 20.87 7.52
C GLY A 43 -15.97 21.28 7.73
N LEU A 44 -15.20 20.56 8.56
CA LEU A 44 -13.76 20.77 8.72
C LEU A 44 -12.98 19.67 8.03
N ALA A 45 -11.92 20.04 7.31
CA ALA A 45 -10.98 19.08 6.75
C ALA A 45 -10.10 18.52 7.87
N GLN A 46 -10.15 17.20 8.09
CA GLN A 46 -9.36 16.55 9.14
C GLN A 46 -7.86 16.52 8.79
N THR A 47 -7.54 16.54 7.50
CA THR A 47 -6.18 16.42 6.96
C THR A 47 -5.62 17.75 6.45
N ASP A 48 -6.25 18.88 6.77
CA ASP A 48 -5.79 20.21 6.35
C ASP A 48 -5.45 20.31 4.84
N GLY A 49 -6.36 19.85 3.98
CA GLY A 49 -6.07 19.87 2.53
C GLY A 49 -5.14 18.76 2.02
N SER A 50 -4.77 17.78 2.86
CA SER A 50 -3.92 16.65 2.45
C SER A 50 -4.68 15.34 2.25
N ALA A 51 -4.05 14.40 1.53
CA ALA A 51 -4.56 13.04 1.32
C ALA A 51 -4.98 12.36 2.62
N ALA A 52 -6.10 11.65 2.56
CA ALA A 52 -6.67 10.91 3.68
C ALA A 52 -6.69 9.40 3.39
N LEU A 53 -6.39 8.63 4.43
CA LEU A 53 -6.57 7.18 4.48
C LEU A 53 -7.70 6.91 5.48
N GLN A 54 -8.72 6.16 5.04
CA GLN A 54 -9.83 5.78 5.92
C GLN A 54 -10.14 4.30 5.74
N GLY A 55 -10.36 3.61 6.86
CA GLY A 55 -10.83 2.23 6.85
C GLY A 55 -11.81 1.94 7.98
N GLY A 56 -12.41 0.75 7.93
CA GLY A 56 -13.44 0.25 8.85
C GLY A 56 -13.72 -1.23 8.67
#